data_AF-A0A921USC7-F1
#
_entry.id   AF-A0A921USC7-F1
#
_cell.length_a   1.000
_cell.length_b   1.000
_cell.length_c   1.000
_cell.angle_alpha   90.00
_cell.angle_beta   90.00
_cell.angle_gamma   90.00
#
_symmetry.space_group_name_H-M   'P 1'
#
loop_
_entity.id
_entity.type
_entity.pdbx_description
1 polymer ?
#
loop_
_entity_poly.entity_id
_entity_poly.type
_entity_poly.pdbx_seq_one_letter_code
_entity_poly.pdbx_strand_id
1 'polypeptide(L)'
;MFGRQMEKERIINFLLYEDAPAHCHLGILPIVGPGKVGKTTLVEHVCRDERVRDHFSHVIFLSNCEFSEENELKIRDGSRTKHQHGNSNEEKKLVIIEIVGTIDEAACRKLYLASQSSIPRGSKVIITSQSENIINIGTTQALNLKFLSREAYWYFFKALVFGSAYPEEHPRTGTGFSNASRTTGGKMNLDSGKG
;
A
#
# COMPACT_ATOMS: atom_id res chain seq x y z
N MET A 1 -3.50 0.88 5.71
CA MET A 1 -3.52 1.97 4.71
C MET A 1 -4.46 3.08 5.15
N PHE A 2 -3.97 4.32 5.22
CA PHE A 2 -4.76 5.49 5.64
C PHE A 2 -5.34 6.24 4.43
N GLY A 3 -6.61 6.66 4.50
CA GLY A 3 -7.22 7.61 3.56
C GLY A 3 -7.41 7.13 2.10
N ARG A 4 -7.26 5.83 1.80
CA ARG A 4 -7.29 5.28 0.43
C ARG A 4 -8.29 4.16 0.21
N GLN A 5 -9.34 4.10 1.03
CA GLN A 5 -10.26 2.95 1.01
C GLN A 5 -11.02 2.84 -0.32
N MET A 6 -11.42 3.98 -0.90
CA MET A 6 -12.11 4.00 -2.19
C MET A 6 -11.19 3.51 -3.32
N GLU A 7 -9.95 3.98 -3.36
CA GLU A 7 -8.98 3.54 -4.35
C GLU A 7 -8.62 2.06 -4.19
N LYS A 8 -8.50 1.57 -2.95
CA LYS A 8 -8.31 0.14 -2.66
C LYS A 8 -9.41 -0.71 -3.26
N GLU A 9 -10.66 -0.35 -2.96
CA GLU A 9 -11.81 -1.15 -3.36
C GLU A 9 -12.01 -1.12 -4.88
N ARG A 10 -11.74 0.02 -5.53
CA ARG A 10 -11.75 0.11 -6.99
C ARG A 10 -10.74 -0.85 -7.64
N ILE A 11 -9.54 -0.98 -7.08
CA ILE A 11 -8.56 -1.94 -7.60
C ILE A 11 -9.05 -3.37 -7.38
N ILE A 12 -9.56 -3.69 -6.19
CA ILE A 12 -10.06 -5.03 -5.87
C ILE A 12 -11.20 -5.43 -6.80
N ASN A 13 -12.17 -4.52 -7.03
CA ASN A 13 -13.27 -4.76 -7.95
C ASN A 13 -12.76 -5.04 -9.37
N PHE A 14 -11.78 -4.28 -9.87
CA PHE A 14 -11.15 -4.56 -11.17
C PHE A 14 -10.50 -5.94 -11.23
N LEU A 15 -9.81 -6.33 -10.15
CA LEU A 15 -9.09 -7.60 -10.06
C LEU A 15 -10.04 -8.80 -10.06
N LEU A 16 -11.15 -8.70 -9.34
CA LEU A 16 -12.11 -9.79 -9.16
C LEU A 16 -13.21 -9.84 -10.25
N TYR A 17 -13.27 -8.83 -11.12
CA TYR A 17 -14.25 -8.78 -12.21
C TYR A 17 -13.91 -9.76 -13.34
N GLU A 18 -14.83 -10.67 -13.67
CA GLU A 18 -14.62 -11.76 -14.65
C GLU A 18 -15.33 -11.58 -16.00
N ASP A 19 -16.18 -10.56 -16.18
CA ASP A 19 -16.95 -10.37 -17.43
C ASP A 19 -16.16 -9.64 -18.53
N ALA A 20 -15.14 -10.28 -19.07
CA ALA A 20 -14.56 -9.84 -20.35
C ALA A 20 -15.25 -10.57 -21.51
N PRO A 21 -15.79 -9.85 -22.52
CA PRO A 21 -16.24 -10.48 -23.76
C PRO A 21 -15.09 -11.26 -24.39
N ALA A 22 -15.42 -12.35 -25.09
CA ALA A 22 -14.57 -13.46 -25.50
C ALA A 22 -13.25 -13.15 -26.27
N HIS A 23 -12.89 -11.89 -26.47
CA HIS A 23 -11.81 -11.41 -27.32
C HIS A 23 -10.72 -10.59 -26.62
N CYS A 24 -10.78 -10.38 -25.30
CA CYS A 24 -9.69 -9.72 -24.54
C CYS A 24 -9.41 -10.46 -23.23
N HIS A 25 -8.36 -11.30 -23.23
CA HIS A 25 -8.07 -12.23 -22.13
C HIS A 25 -7.33 -11.63 -20.92
N LEU A 26 -6.86 -10.39 -21.00
CA LEU A 26 -5.97 -9.81 -20.00
C LEU A 26 -6.41 -8.39 -19.62
N GLY A 27 -6.80 -8.20 -18.36
CA GLY A 27 -7.16 -6.88 -17.83
C GLY A 27 -5.91 -6.11 -17.39
N ILE A 28 -5.77 -4.85 -17.82
CA ILE A 28 -4.68 -3.96 -17.44
C ILE A 28 -5.25 -2.70 -16.77
N LEU A 29 -4.85 -2.43 -15.53
CA LEU A 29 -5.19 -1.22 -14.79
C LEU A 29 -3.96 -0.32 -14.60
N PRO A 30 -3.89 0.83 -15.30
CA PRO A 30 -2.91 1.86 -15.03
C PRO A 30 -3.25 2.61 -13.73
N ILE A 31 -2.23 2.84 -12.90
CA ILE A 31 -2.28 3.71 -11.72
C ILE A 31 -1.24 4.80 -11.90
N VAL A 32 -1.70 6.02 -12.08
CA VAL A 32 -0.86 7.20 -12.32
C VAL A 32 -0.98 8.19 -11.18
N GLY A 33 0.00 9.07 -11.03
CA GLY A 33 -0.06 10.15 -10.05
C GLY A 33 1.31 10.61 -9.61
N PRO A 34 1.40 11.68 -8.79
CA PRO A 34 2.67 12.28 -8.41
C PRO A 34 3.66 11.30 -7.75
N GLY A 35 4.95 11.67 -7.76
CA GLY A 35 5.97 10.99 -6.97
C GLY A 35 5.59 10.95 -5.48
N LYS A 36 5.91 9.84 -4.80
CA LYS A 36 5.69 9.65 -3.35
C LYS A 36 4.22 9.74 -2.87
N VAL A 37 3.24 9.72 -3.77
CA VAL A 37 1.81 9.78 -3.43
C VAL A 37 1.25 8.48 -2.81
N GLY A 38 2.05 7.41 -2.81
CA GLY A 38 1.71 6.11 -2.20
C GLY A 38 1.13 5.07 -3.17
N LYS A 39 1.43 5.14 -4.48
CA LYS A 39 0.95 4.14 -5.48
C LYS A 39 1.38 2.71 -5.13
N THR A 40 2.67 2.50 -4.92
CA THR A 40 3.25 1.18 -4.55
C THR A 40 2.64 0.69 -3.25
N THR A 41 2.57 1.56 -2.23
CA THR A 41 1.94 1.25 -0.95
C THR A 41 0.47 0.84 -1.09
N LEU A 42 -0.29 1.49 -1.97
CA LEU A 42 -1.69 1.14 -2.26
C LEU A 42 -1.78 -0.26 -2.88
N VAL A 43 -0.97 -0.53 -3.90
CA VAL A 43 -0.95 -1.84 -4.57
C VAL A 43 -0.56 -2.95 -3.60
N GLU A 44 0.48 -2.76 -2.80
CA GLU A 44 0.88 -3.78 -1.82
C GLU A 44 -0.23 -4.08 -0.79
N HIS A 45 -1.03 -3.07 -0.40
CA HIS A 45 -2.17 -3.31 0.51
C HIS A 45 -3.31 -4.07 -0.18
N VAL A 46 -3.48 -3.90 -1.49
CA VAL A 46 -4.42 -4.70 -2.28
C VAL A 46 -3.93 -6.14 -2.37
N CYS A 47 -2.63 -6.37 -2.62
CA CYS A 47 -2.06 -7.73 -2.68
C CYS A 47 -2.14 -8.47 -1.34
N ARG A 48 -2.23 -7.76 -0.21
CA ARG A 48 -2.45 -8.35 1.12
C ARG A 48 -3.93 -8.63 1.43
N ASP A 49 -4.87 -8.15 0.62
CA ASP A 49 -6.29 -8.40 0.79
C ASP A 49 -6.61 -9.89 0.56
N GLU A 50 -7.34 -10.51 1.48
CA GLU A 50 -7.63 -11.95 1.44
C GLU A 50 -8.34 -12.34 0.16
N ARG A 51 -9.30 -11.53 -0.30
CA ARG A 51 -10.03 -11.79 -1.55
C ARG A 51 -9.12 -11.85 -2.77
N VAL A 52 -8.08 -11.02 -2.80
CA VAL A 52 -7.09 -10.99 -3.89
C VAL A 52 -6.16 -12.19 -3.78
N ARG A 53 -5.71 -12.53 -2.57
CA ARG A 53 -4.85 -13.70 -2.32
C ARG A 53 -5.53 -15.02 -2.64
N ASP A 54 -6.84 -15.10 -2.43
CA ASP A 54 -7.62 -16.30 -2.74
C ASP A 54 -7.93 -16.40 -4.23
N HIS A 55 -7.92 -15.27 -4.96
CA HIS A 55 -8.21 -15.23 -6.40
C HIS A 55 -6.99 -15.50 -7.29
N PHE A 56 -5.79 -15.08 -6.88
CA PHE A 56 -4.56 -15.25 -7.68
C PHE A 56 -3.58 -16.19 -6.99
N SER A 57 -3.11 -17.21 -7.72
CA SER A 57 -2.14 -18.17 -7.22
C SER A 57 -0.76 -17.55 -6.98
N HIS A 58 -0.40 -16.55 -7.80
CA HIS A 58 0.90 -15.89 -7.74
C HIS A 58 0.77 -14.38 -7.97
N VAL A 59 1.54 -13.61 -7.21
CA VAL A 59 1.74 -12.17 -7.41
C VAL A 59 3.19 -11.93 -7.80
N ILE A 60 3.42 -11.28 -8.94
CA ILE A 60 4.75 -11.01 -9.49
C ILE A 60 4.96 -9.50 -9.50
N PHE A 61 6.08 -9.03 -8.96
CA PHE A 61 6.47 -7.62 -8.96
C PHE A 61 7.63 -7.42 -9.92
N LEU A 62 7.48 -6.49 -10.86
CA LEU A 62 8.49 -6.11 -11.84
C LEU A 62 8.77 -4.61 -11.68
N SER A 63 10.04 -4.25 -11.57
CA SER A 63 10.47 -2.84 -11.65
C SER A 63 11.21 -2.59 -12.96
N ASN A 64 11.37 -1.32 -13.35
CA ASN A 64 12.08 -0.75 -14.51
C ASN A 64 13.29 -1.50 -15.14
N CYS A 65 13.89 -2.50 -14.49
CA CYS A 65 15.17 -3.08 -14.87
C CYS A 65 15.26 -4.62 -14.80
N GLU A 66 14.18 -5.38 -14.64
CA GLU A 66 14.32 -6.86 -14.52
C GLU A 66 14.56 -7.60 -15.85
N PHE A 67 14.57 -6.92 -16.99
CA PHE A 67 14.92 -7.52 -18.28
C PHE A 67 16.13 -6.84 -18.91
N SER A 68 17.31 -7.12 -18.34
CA SER A 68 18.50 -7.32 -19.18
C SER A 68 18.34 -8.69 -19.84
N GLU A 69 18.71 -8.81 -21.11
CA GLU A 69 18.58 -10.00 -21.97
C GLU A 69 19.28 -11.27 -21.41
N GLU A 70 19.92 -11.18 -20.24
CA GLU A 70 20.60 -12.27 -19.54
C GLU A 70 19.81 -12.86 -18.34
N ASN A 71 18.64 -12.33 -17.97
CA ASN A 71 17.93 -12.73 -16.75
C ASN A 71 16.72 -13.66 -16.98
N GLU A 72 16.77 -14.56 -17.95
CA GLU A 72 15.81 -15.68 -18.05
C GLU A 72 15.93 -16.71 -16.90
N LEU A 73 16.85 -16.51 -15.94
CA LEU A 73 17.16 -17.49 -14.91
C LEU A 73 17.30 -16.86 -13.51
N LYS A 74 16.18 -16.41 -12.92
CA LYS A 74 16.05 -16.34 -11.44
C LYS A 74 14.59 -16.30 -10.96
N ILE A 75 13.69 -17.00 -11.64
CA ILE A 75 12.44 -17.47 -11.02
C ILE A 75 12.76 -18.78 -10.28
N ARG A 76 13.55 -18.70 -9.22
CA ARG A 76 13.80 -19.83 -8.30
C ARG A 76 14.16 -19.30 -6.93
N ASP A 77 13.17 -19.26 -6.06
CA ASP A 77 13.17 -19.89 -4.73
C ASP A 77 12.38 -19.07 -3.69
N GLY A 78 11.08 -19.32 -3.68
CA GLY A 78 10.18 -18.90 -2.60
C GLY A 78 9.10 -19.97 -2.39
N SER A 79 9.47 -21.24 -2.58
CA SER A 79 8.57 -22.37 -2.42
C SER A 79 8.29 -22.62 -0.94
N ARG A 80 7.05 -22.38 -0.52
CA ARG A 80 6.39 -23.19 0.52
C ARG A 80 5.00 -23.55 0.02
N THR A 81 4.94 -24.66 -0.71
CA THR A 81 3.71 -25.38 -1.05
C THR A 81 3.05 -25.95 0.22
N LYS A 82 1.72 -25.86 0.31
CA LYS A 82 0.86 -26.93 0.88
C LYS A 82 -0.55 -26.89 0.25
N HIS A 83 -0.82 -27.94 -0.54
CA HIS A 83 -2.05 -28.73 -0.77
C HIS A 83 -3.39 -28.00 -1.00
N GLN A 84 -3.94 -28.05 -2.22
CA GLN A 84 -4.81 -29.08 -2.86
C GLN A 84 -6.32 -28.82 -2.66
N HIS A 85 -7.04 -28.75 -3.80
CA HIS A 85 -8.33 -29.39 -4.11
C HIS A 85 -9.39 -28.44 -4.70
N GLY A 86 -9.73 -28.64 -5.98
CA GLY A 86 -11.00 -28.21 -6.58
C GLY A 86 -10.91 -27.34 -7.84
N ASN A 87 -11.29 -27.96 -8.98
CA ASN A 87 -11.61 -27.37 -10.28
C ASN A 87 -10.48 -26.75 -11.12
N SER A 88 -10.64 -26.88 -12.44
CA SER A 88 -9.70 -26.52 -13.51
C SER A 88 -9.47 -25.01 -13.65
N ASN A 89 -9.04 -24.35 -12.57
CA ASN A 89 -8.59 -22.97 -12.62
C ASN A 89 -7.12 -22.98 -13.05
N GLU A 90 -6.90 -22.61 -14.29
CA GLU A 90 -5.62 -22.06 -14.73
C GLU A 90 -5.03 -21.15 -13.65
N GLU A 91 -3.76 -21.35 -13.27
CA GLU A 91 -3.11 -20.62 -12.16
C GLU A 91 -3.08 -19.11 -12.43
N LYS A 92 -4.14 -18.38 -12.07
CA LYS A 92 -4.28 -16.95 -12.32
C LYS A 92 -3.12 -16.20 -11.67
N LYS A 93 -2.51 -15.29 -12.43
CA LYS A 93 -1.39 -14.47 -11.97
C LYS A 93 -1.80 -13.01 -11.88
N LEU A 94 -1.31 -12.32 -10.86
CA LEU A 94 -1.35 -10.87 -10.76
C LEU A 94 0.05 -10.32 -11.03
N VAL A 95 0.21 -9.54 -12.09
CA VAL A 95 1.49 -8.91 -12.43
C VAL A 95 1.44 -7.43 -12.07
N ILE A 96 2.40 -6.97 -11.29
CA ILE A 96 2.56 -5.58 -10.88
C ILE A 96 3.81 -5.03 -11.56
N ILE A 97 3.65 -3.98 -12.37
CA ILE A 97 4.76 -3.32 -13.08
C ILE A 97 4.93 -1.91 -12.52
N GLU A 98 6.06 -1.64 -11.87
CA GLU A 98 6.42 -0.31 -11.37
C GLU A 98 7.35 0.41 -12.35
N ILE A 99 6.82 1.51 -12.93
CA ILE A 99 7.53 2.38 -13.84
C ILE A 99 8.06 3.62 -13.09
N VAL A 100 9.38 3.74 -13.00
CA VAL A 100 10.09 4.85 -12.36
C VAL A 100 10.76 5.71 -13.43
N GLY A 101 10.46 7.00 -13.50
CA GLY A 101 11.04 7.89 -14.52
C GLY A 101 10.45 7.68 -15.93
N THR A 102 11.21 7.99 -16.97
CA THR A 102 10.74 8.03 -18.36
C THR A 102 10.99 6.70 -19.07
N ILE A 103 10.15 5.69 -18.78
CA ILE A 103 10.06 4.55 -19.69
C ILE A 103 9.15 4.93 -20.86
N ASP A 104 9.63 4.68 -22.07
CA ASP A 104 8.86 4.80 -23.29
C ASP A 104 7.72 3.77 -23.33
N GLU A 105 6.56 4.17 -23.82
CA GLU A 105 5.38 3.31 -24.01
C GLU A 105 5.73 2.01 -24.74
N ALA A 106 6.66 2.07 -25.71
CA ALA A 106 7.14 0.91 -26.45
C ALA A 106 7.87 -0.11 -25.57
N ALA A 107 8.65 0.32 -24.57
CA ALA A 107 9.33 -0.57 -23.64
C ALA A 107 8.33 -1.22 -22.66
N CYS A 108 7.36 -0.47 -22.14
CA CYS A 108 6.26 -1.02 -21.35
C CYS A 108 5.43 -2.03 -22.14
N ARG A 109 5.12 -1.71 -23.39
CA ARG A 109 4.38 -2.58 -24.29
C ARG A 109 5.19 -3.82 -24.66
N LYS A 110 6.50 -3.73 -24.83
CA LYS A 110 7.38 -4.90 -25.00
C LYS A 110 7.36 -5.80 -23.75
N LEU A 111 7.44 -5.25 -22.54
CA LEU A 111 7.30 -6.00 -21.29
C LEU A 111 5.94 -6.72 -21.21
N TYR A 112 4.89 -6.02 -21.62
CA TYR A 112 3.54 -6.58 -21.73
C TYR A 112 3.43 -7.69 -22.78
N LEU A 113 4.02 -7.53 -23.97
CA LEU A 113 3.99 -8.53 -25.03
C LEU A 113 4.84 -9.76 -24.68
N ALA A 114 6.00 -9.57 -24.04
CA ALA A 114 6.88 -10.65 -23.60
C ALA A 114 6.22 -11.52 -22.52
N SER A 115 5.42 -10.91 -21.64
CA SER A 115 4.65 -11.65 -20.63
C SER A 115 3.38 -12.32 -21.21
N GLN A 116 2.89 -11.86 -22.37
CA GLN A 116 1.63 -12.33 -22.96
C GLN A 116 1.64 -13.77 -23.48
N SER A 117 2.81 -14.30 -23.84
CA SER A 117 2.95 -15.62 -24.47
C SER A 117 2.56 -16.80 -23.58
N SER A 118 2.26 -16.57 -22.28
CA SER A 118 1.89 -17.65 -21.35
C SER A 118 1.01 -17.21 -20.17
N ILE A 119 0.35 -16.04 -20.25
CA ILE A 119 -0.50 -15.58 -19.14
C ILE A 119 -1.82 -16.37 -19.15
N PRO A 120 -2.16 -17.10 -18.06
CA PRO A 120 -3.39 -17.86 -18.01
C PRO A 120 -4.62 -16.93 -17.96
N ARG A 121 -5.76 -17.39 -18.48
CA ARG A 121 -7.01 -16.62 -18.51
C ARG A 121 -7.40 -16.18 -17.11
N GLY A 122 -7.93 -14.96 -17.01
CA GLY A 122 -8.34 -14.36 -15.73
C GLY A 122 -7.19 -13.71 -14.96
N SER A 123 -5.95 -13.79 -15.45
CA SER A 123 -4.84 -12.99 -14.92
C SER A 123 -5.06 -11.50 -15.15
N LYS A 124 -4.42 -10.67 -14.31
CA LYS A 124 -4.56 -9.21 -14.34
C LYS A 124 -3.19 -8.55 -14.23
N VAL A 125 -3.08 -7.37 -14.82
CA VAL A 125 -1.88 -6.52 -14.75
C VAL A 125 -2.25 -5.20 -14.10
N ILE A 126 -1.42 -4.74 -13.16
CA ILE A 126 -1.44 -3.38 -12.65
C ILE A 126 -0.13 -2.72 -13.06
N ILE A 127 -0.22 -1.52 -13.64
CA ILE A 127 0.94 -0.73 -14.01
C ILE A 127 0.93 0.55 -13.19
N THR A 128 1.96 0.79 -12.37
CA THR A 128 2.09 2.05 -11.61
C THR A 128 3.11 2.96 -12.26
N SER A 129 2.80 4.25 -12.46
CA SER A 129 3.75 5.23 -13.01
C SER A 129 3.56 6.63 -12.42
N GLN A 130 4.61 7.45 -12.49
CA GLN A 130 4.51 8.90 -12.26
C GLN A 130 4.03 9.66 -13.52
N SER A 131 4.23 9.07 -14.70
CA SER A 131 3.85 9.64 -15.99
C SER A 131 2.43 9.25 -16.37
N GLU A 132 1.65 10.21 -16.87
CA GLU A 132 0.31 9.97 -17.40
C GLU A 132 0.33 9.33 -18.80
N ASN A 133 1.50 9.19 -19.43
CA ASN A 133 1.63 8.58 -20.77
C ASN A 133 1.13 7.12 -20.80
N ILE A 134 1.12 6.42 -19.66
CA ILE A 134 0.69 5.02 -19.59
C ILE A 134 -0.83 4.84 -19.56
N ILE A 135 -1.62 5.92 -19.46
CA ILE A 135 -3.09 5.84 -19.31
C ILE A 135 -3.71 5.03 -20.46
N ASN A 136 -3.20 5.22 -21.68
CA ASN A 136 -3.73 4.59 -22.89
C ASN A 136 -3.31 3.11 -23.05
N ILE A 137 -2.39 2.62 -22.22
CA ILE A 137 -1.97 1.21 -22.20
C ILE A 137 -3.04 0.35 -21.50
N GLY A 138 -3.88 0.96 -20.65
CA GLY A 138 -4.90 0.26 -19.88
C GLY A 138 -6.03 -0.30 -20.72
N THR A 139 -6.57 -1.45 -20.29
CA THR A 139 -7.85 -1.96 -20.80
C THR A 139 -9.04 -1.45 -19.99
N THR A 140 -8.78 -0.70 -18.92
CA THR A 140 -9.78 -0.02 -18.09
C THR A 140 -9.32 1.40 -17.80
N GLN A 141 -10.25 2.23 -17.33
CA GLN A 141 -9.95 3.61 -16.96
C GLN A 141 -8.84 3.65 -15.90
N ALA A 142 -7.79 4.42 -16.19
CA ALA A 142 -6.68 4.63 -15.27
C ALA A 142 -7.17 5.18 -13.91
N LEU A 143 -6.48 4.76 -12.84
CA LEU A 143 -6.67 5.28 -11.49
C LEU A 143 -5.66 6.41 -11.25
N ASN A 144 -6.14 7.65 -11.16
CA ASN A 144 -5.30 8.81 -10.85
C ASN A 144 -5.24 9.02 -9.33
N LEU A 145 -4.09 8.70 -8.73
CA LEU A 145 -3.84 8.83 -7.31
C LEU A 145 -3.28 10.23 -6.99
N LYS A 146 -4.11 11.07 -6.36
CA LYS A 146 -3.75 12.44 -5.95
C LYS A 146 -3.22 12.48 -4.52
N PHE A 147 -2.49 13.51 -4.12
CA PHE A 147 -2.12 13.70 -2.71
C PHE A 147 -3.35 13.74 -1.80
N LEU A 148 -3.21 13.22 -0.57
CA LEU A 148 -4.22 13.39 0.46
C LEU A 148 -4.35 14.88 0.82
N SER A 149 -5.49 15.26 1.42
CA SER A 149 -5.65 16.62 1.94
C SER A 149 -4.64 16.91 3.06
N ARG A 150 -4.39 18.20 3.32
CA ARG A 150 -3.50 18.62 4.39
C ARG A 150 -3.97 18.10 5.76
N GLU A 151 -5.27 18.11 5.99
CA GLU A 151 -5.92 17.65 7.21
C GLU A 151 -5.71 16.14 7.40
N ALA A 152 -5.84 15.37 6.31
CA ALA A 152 -5.60 13.94 6.32
C ALA A 152 -4.12 13.62 6.62
N TYR A 153 -3.17 14.30 5.98
CA TYR A 153 -1.76 14.13 6.33
C TYR A 153 -1.44 14.57 7.75
N TRP A 154 -2.04 15.66 8.21
CA TRP A 154 -1.85 16.14 9.58
C TRP A 154 -2.35 15.12 10.59
N TYR A 155 -3.53 14.55 10.38
CA TYR A 155 -4.06 13.47 11.21
C TYR A 155 -3.14 12.25 11.21
N PHE A 156 -2.67 11.83 10.03
CA PHE A 156 -1.77 10.69 9.90
C PHE A 156 -0.43 10.93 10.64
N PHE A 157 0.18 12.10 10.45
CA PHE A 157 1.38 12.51 11.17
C PHE A 157 1.19 12.48 12.68
N LYS A 158 0.10 13.07 13.13
CA LYS A 158 -0.33 13.11 14.53
C LYS A 158 -0.46 11.71 15.13
N ALA A 159 -1.14 10.80 14.43
CA ALA A 159 -1.30 9.40 14.85
C ALA A 159 0.05 8.65 14.91
N LEU A 160 1.01 8.97 14.04
CA LEU A 160 2.35 8.37 14.07
C LEU A 160 3.21 8.88 15.24
N VAL A 161 3.17 10.18 15.52
CA VAL A 161 4.03 10.81 16.54
C VAL A 161 3.50 10.59 17.95
N PHE A 162 2.18 10.71 18.14
CA PHE A 162 1.56 10.67 19.46
C PHE A 162 0.87 9.32 19.75
N GLY A 163 0.83 8.41 18.77
CA GLY A 163 0.10 7.15 18.89
C GLY A 163 -1.42 7.34 18.86
N SER A 164 -2.16 6.31 19.31
CA SER A 164 -3.63 6.32 19.38
C SER A 164 -4.19 7.17 20.53
N ALA A 165 -3.33 7.79 21.34
CA ALA A 165 -3.72 8.68 22.41
C ALA A 165 -3.84 10.10 21.85
N TYR A 166 -5.01 10.46 21.30
CA TYR A 166 -5.40 11.86 21.22
C TYR A 166 -6.17 12.24 22.48
N PRO A 167 -5.64 13.10 23.35
CA PRO A 167 -6.48 13.89 24.22
C PRO A 167 -7.19 14.90 23.35
N GLU A 168 -8.52 14.95 23.48
CA GLU A 168 -9.35 16.06 23.02
C GLU A 168 -8.66 17.41 23.27
N GLU A 169 -8.87 18.34 22.34
CA GLU A 169 -8.42 19.72 22.44
C GLU A 169 -8.68 20.25 23.85
N HIS A 170 -7.60 20.53 24.61
CA HIS A 170 -7.72 21.23 25.88
C HIS A 170 -7.51 22.73 25.64
N PRO A 171 -8.58 23.56 25.50
CA PRO A 171 -8.46 24.98 25.76
C PRO A 171 -8.60 25.18 27.27
N ARG A 172 -7.54 24.96 28.05
CA ARG A 172 -7.52 25.33 29.47
C ARG A 172 -6.17 25.86 29.92
N THR A 173 -5.85 27.10 29.55
CA THR A 173 -5.08 27.98 30.44
C THR A 173 -6.04 28.52 31.50
N GLY A 174 -6.40 27.66 32.45
CA GLY A 174 -7.08 28.03 33.67
C GLY A 174 -6.07 28.68 34.63
N THR A 175 -6.34 29.94 34.95
CA THR A 175 -5.79 30.68 36.08
C THR A 175 -5.98 29.93 37.40
N GLY A 176 -4.99 30.01 38.29
CA GLY A 176 -5.19 29.77 39.72
C GLY A 176 -4.22 28.79 40.37
N PHE A 177 -3.09 29.29 40.86
CA PHE A 177 -2.50 28.75 42.08
C PHE A 177 -2.25 29.89 43.07
N SER A 178 -3.07 29.86 44.11
CA SER A 178 -3.07 30.65 45.32
C SER A 178 -1.93 30.23 46.25
N ASN A 179 -1.12 31.19 46.68
CA ASN A 179 -0.11 31.02 47.73
C ASN A 179 -0.58 31.75 49.00
N ALA A 180 -0.87 30.99 50.06
CA ALA A 180 -1.03 31.41 51.46
C ALA A 180 -1.05 30.12 52.30
N SER A 181 -0.41 29.94 53.46
CA SER A 181 0.51 30.72 54.27
C SER A 181 1.18 29.76 55.28
N ARG A 182 2.42 30.11 55.66
CA ARG A 182 3.15 29.90 56.93
C ARG A 182 2.50 29.07 58.06
N THR A 183 3.32 28.20 58.66
CA THR A 183 3.62 28.25 60.12
C THR A 183 5.02 27.71 60.42
N THR A 184 5.83 28.55 61.03
CA THR A 184 7.13 28.27 61.65
C THR A 184 6.96 28.05 63.16
N GLY A 185 7.71 27.09 63.72
CA GLY A 185 8.23 27.18 65.09
C GLY A 185 7.77 26.12 66.09
N GLY A 186 8.72 25.36 66.65
CA GLY A 186 8.56 24.67 67.93
C GLY A 186 9.41 23.40 68.13
N LYS A 187 10.66 23.57 68.59
CA LYS A 187 11.60 22.53 69.07
C LYS A 187 11.03 21.69 70.23
N MET A 188 11.45 20.42 70.37
CA MET A 188 11.99 19.85 71.62
C MET A 188 12.88 18.61 71.34
N ASN A 189 14.10 18.63 71.87
CA ASN A 189 15.04 17.51 71.94
C ASN A 189 14.62 16.52 73.03
N LEU A 190 14.80 15.22 72.78
CA LEU A 190 15.12 14.21 73.79
C LEU A 190 15.78 13.04 73.04
N ASP A 191 17.11 12.92 73.18
CA ASP A 191 17.77 11.63 73.01
C ASP A 191 18.41 11.26 74.34
N SER A 192 18.24 10.00 74.67
CA SER A 192 18.36 9.41 75.99
C SER A 192 19.17 8.13 75.89
N GLY A 193 20.20 8.03 76.71
CA GLY A 193 20.64 6.78 77.31
C GLY A 193 21.99 6.28 76.81
N LYS A 194 22.97 6.18 77.72
CA LYS A 194 23.28 5.01 78.59
C LYS A 194 24.42 4.24 77.91
N GLY A 195 25.48 3.82 78.59
CA GLY A 195 25.85 3.80 80.01
C GLY A 195 27.19 3.08 80.11
#